data_AF-A0A523FCJ5-F1
#
_entry.id   AF-A0A523FCJ5-F1
#
_cell.length_a   1.000
_cell.length_b   1.000
_cell.length_c   1.000
_cell.angle_alpha   90.00
_cell.angle_beta   90.00
_cell.angle_gamma   90.00
#
_symmetry.space_group_name_H-M   'P 1'
#
loop_
_entity.id
_entity.type
_entity.pdbx_description
1 polymer ?
#
loop_
_entity_poly.entity_id
_entity_poly.type
_entity_poly.pdbx_seq_one_letter_code
_entity_poly.pdbx_strand_id
1 'polypeptide(L)'
;MALAIIIVLALVFIGFYIQFCLAVAPPRKPAMHFLERGFATALSAILLSMAGAIGLVNFYLRKSAGFVPATYWLAMGIGLLLLALDEQMMIHEWIGLVFNSKGMEAPSLVKNWNDVIVIGYGVVGLAFCIIFYREILRYRAYLVLLVIGFSFYVLHTAIDSLVVENTLQKIVTEEGAKITCNMFLLLANAVYLHELVQPLRRLKAV
;
A
#
# COMPACT_ATOMS: atom_id res chain seq x y z
N MET A 1 10.20 -12.88 18.03
CA MET A 1 11.51 -12.25 17.77
C MET A 1 11.69 -11.93 16.28
N ALA A 2 11.52 -12.88 15.36
CA ALA A 2 11.72 -12.64 13.92
C ALA A 2 10.85 -11.50 13.31
N LEU A 3 9.55 -11.44 13.64
CA LEU A 3 8.65 -10.40 13.10
C LEU A 3 9.09 -8.98 13.48
N ALA A 4 9.50 -8.76 14.73
CA ALA A 4 9.96 -7.44 15.18
C ALA A 4 11.22 -6.99 14.43
N ILE A 5 12.17 -7.91 14.18
CA ILE A 5 13.37 -7.63 13.39
C ILE A 5 13.00 -7.23 11.97
N ILE A 6 12.07 -7.95 11.32
CA ILE A 6 11.60 -7.62 9.96
C ILE A 6 10.98 -6.22 9.92
N ILE A 7 10.14 -5.88 10.91
CA ILE A 7 9.51 -4.55 11.03
C ILE A 7 10.58 -3.47 11.16
N VAL A 8 11.56 -3.65 12.04
CA VAL A 8 12.65 -2.68 12.23
C VAL A 8 13.47 -2.51 10.96
N LEU A 9 13.84 -3.60 10.29
CA LEU A 9 14.60 -3.55 9.04
C LEU A 9 13.84 -2.82 7.93
N ALA A 10 12.53 -3.04 7.82
CA ALA A 10 11.69 -2.35 6.86
C ALA A 10 11.62 -0.84 7.13
N LEU A 11 11.46 -0.44 8.40
CA LEU A 11 11.46 0.98 8.79
C LEU A 11 12.84 1.63 8.56
N VAL A 12 13.93 0.92 8.84
CA VAL A 12 15.29 1.39 8.55
C VAL A 12 15.50 1.57 7.04
N PHE A 13 15.04 0.62 6.22
CA PHE A 13 15.10 0.72 4.77
C PHE A 13 14.33 1.95 4.26
N ILE A 14 13.09 2.17 4.74
CA ILE A 14 12.30 3.34 4.36
C ILE A 14 12.98 4.63 4.81
N GLY A 15 13.48 4.69 6.04
CA GLY A 15 14.23 5.84 6.55
C GLY A 15 15.44 6.16 5.68
N PHE A 16 16.24 5.15 5.33
CA PHE A 16 17.38 5.31 4.42
C PHE A 16 16.95 5.80 3.04
N TYR A 17 15.87 5.24 2.50
CA TYR A 17 15.32 5.63 1.20
C TYR A 17 14.86 7.10 1.18
N ILE A 18 14.16 7.56 2.21
CA ILE A 18 13.75 8.96 2.36
C ILE A 18 14.98 9.88 2.42
N GLN A 19 16.00 9.51 3.21
CA GLN A 19 17.25 10.29 3.30
C GLN A 19 17.99 10.31 1.96
N PHE A 20 18.02 9.20 1.23
CA PHE A 20 18.57 9.14 -0.12
C PHE A 20 17.85 10.10 -1.07
N CYS A 21 16.51 10.08 -1.11
CA CYS A 21 15.71 10.99 -1.93
C CYS A 21 15.99 12.47 -1.61
N LEU A 22 16.16 12.82 -0.33
CA LEU A 22 16.52 14.18 0.08
C LEU A 22 17.94 14.57 -0.31
N ALA A 23 18.90 13.65 -0.16
CA ALA A 23 20.32 13.91 -0.44
C ALA A 23 20.62 14.12 -1.92
N VAL A 24 19.90 13.42 -2.80
CA VAL A 24 20.08 13.53 -4.26
C VAL A 24 19.18 14.59 -4.91
N ALA A 25 18.24 15.16 -4.16
CA ALA A 25 17.38 16.24 -4.66
C ALA A 25 18.18 17.52 -4.92
N PRO A 26 17.88 18.26 -6.01
CA PRO A 26 18.49 19.57 -6.24
C PRO A 26 18.18 20.54 -5.08
N PRO A 27 19.14 21.36 -4.61
CA PRO A 27 18.92 22.26 -3.45
C PRO A 27 17.73 23.22 -3.58
N ARG A 28 17.38 23.60 -4.82
CA ARG A 28 16.24 24.48 -5.12
C ARG A 28 14.90 23.75 -5.17
N LYS A 29 14.89 22.42 -5.20
CA LYS A 29 13.70 21.57 -5.31
C LYS A 29 13.84 20.31 -4.43
N PRO A 30 13.96 20.48 -3.10
CA PRO A 30 14.23 19.36 -2.18
C PRO A 30 13.12 18.29 -2.17
N ALA A 31 11.90 18.66 -2.57
CA ALA A 31 10.76 17.74 -2.66
C ALA A 31 10.67 16.98 -3.99
N MET A 32 11.55 17.23 -4.98
CA MET A 32 11.40 16.73 -6.35
C MET A 32 11.12 15.22 -6.44
N HIS A 33 11.79 14.42 -5.64
CA HIS A 33 11.65 12.96 -5.66
C HIS A 33 10.42 12.42 -4.92
N PHE A 34 9.72 13.29 -4.19
CA PHE A 34 8.47 13.03 -3.48
C PHE A 34 7.26 13.62 -4.21
N LEU A 35 7.47 14.37 -5.30
CA LEU A 35 6.38 14.77 -6.18
C LEU A 35 5.96 13.59 -7.05
N GLU A 36 4.77 13.71 -7.62
CA GLU A 36 4.25 12.75 -8.60
C GLU A 36 5.25 12.42 -9.70
N ARG A 37 5.33 11.13 -10.06
CA ARG A 37 6.32 10.55 -11.00
C ARG A 37 7.77 10.61 -10.50
N GLY A 38 7.98 10.98 -9.25
CA GLY A 38 9.27 10.95 -8.58
C GLY A 38 9.71 9.54 -8.20
N PHE A 39 10.79 9.46 -7.44
CA PHE A 39 11.29 8.18 -6.95
C PHE A 39 10.30 7.54 -5.97
N ALA A 40 9.65 8.35 -5.12
CA ALA A 40 8.63 7.88 -4.18
C ALA A 40 7.51 7.10 -4.88
N THR A 41 6.92 7.68 -5.93
CA THR A 41 5.90 7.04 -6.78
C THR A 41 6.42 5.72 -7.38
N ALA A 42 7.65 5.71 -7.91
CA ALA A 42 8.22 4.50 -8.49
C ALA A 42 8.41 3.37 -7.46
N LEU A 43 8.95 3.69 -6.27
CA LEU A 43 9.09 2.70 -5.21
C LEU A 43 7.72 2.21 -4.72
N SER A 44 6.78 3.12 -4.54
CA SER A 44 5.39 2.83 -4.16
C SER A 44 4.74 1.82 -5.10
N ALA A 45 4.81 2.07 -6.42
CA ALA A 45 4.30 1.18 -7.45
C ALA A 45 5.02 -0.18 -7.49
N ILE A 46 6.34 -0.21 -7.29
CA ILE A 46 7.12 -1.46 -7.20
C ILE A 46 6.67 -2.30 -6.00
N LEU A 47 6.54 -1.68 -4.81
CA LEU A 47 6.12 -2.37 -3.59
C LEU A 47 4.72 -2.96 -3.73
N LEU A 48 3.77 -2.19 -4.27
CA LEU A 48 2.42 -2.66 -4.57
C LEU A 48 2.41 -3.79 -5.61
N SER A 49 3.22 -3.67 -6.67
CA SER A 49 3.36 -4.70 -7.70
C SER A 49 3.88 -6.02 -7.13
N MET A 50 4.92 -5.94 -6.29
CA MET A 50 5.48 -7.11 -5.60
C MET A 50 4.45 -7.72 -4.65
N ALA A 51 3.73 -6.90 -3.89
CA ALA A 51 2.69 -7.36 -2.98
C ALA A 51 1.55 -8.08 -3.74
N GLY A 52 1.10 -7.51 -4.87
CA GLY A 52 0.09 -8.10 -5.74
C GLY A 52 0.54 -9.41 -6.38
N ALA A 53 1.79 -9.47 -6.87
CA ALA A 53 2.38 -10.69 -7.42
C ALA A 53 2.44 -11.81 -6.37
N ILE A 54 2.86 -11.51 -5.14
CA ILE A 54 2.84 -12.48 -4.03
C ILE A 54 1.40 -12.88 -3.68
N GLY A 55 0.44 -11.95 -3.71
CA GLY A 55 -0.99 -12.24 -3.56
C GLY A 55 -1.49 -13.27 -4.58
N LEU A 56 -1.08 -13.16 -5.85
CA LEU A 56 -1.41 -14.14 -6.89
C LEU A 56 -0.72 -15.49 -6.69
N VAL A 57 0.51 -15.51 -6.14
CA VAL A 57 1.17 -16.76 -5.73
C VAL A 57 0.39 -17.42 -4.58
N ASN A 58 -0.03 -16.65 -3.58
CA ASN A 58 -0.89 -17.13 -2.50
C ASN A 58 -2.22 -17.68 -3.06
N PHE A 59 -2.82 -17.03 -4.05
CA PHE A 59 -4.01 -17.54 -4.74
C PHE A 59 -3.75 -18.91 -5.36
N TYR A 60 -2.66 -19.05 -6.12
CA TYR A 60 -2.32 -20.33 -6.75
C TYR A 60 -2.17 -21.46 -5.72
N LEU A 61 -1.57 -21.17 -4.55
CA LEU A 61 -1.39 -22.13 -3.47
C LEU A 61 -2.66 -22.38 -2.65
N ARG A 62 -3.63 -21.45 -2.68
CA ARG A 62 -4.87 -21.51 -1.88
C ARG A 62 -6.12 -21.85 -2.67
N LYS A 63 -6.07 -21.89 -4.01
CA LYS A 63 -7.23 -22.15 -4.86
C LYS A 63 -7.92 -23.49 -4.59
N SER A 64 -7.18 -24.50 -4.13
CA SER A 64 -7.74 -25.81 -3.75
C SER A 64 -8.30 -25.86 -2.33
N ALA A 65 -8.08 -24.84 -1.51
CA ALA A 65 -8.56 -24.78 -0.12
C ALA A 65 -10.02 -24.31 0.02
N GLY A 66 -10.72 -24.11 -1.11
CA GLY A 66 -12.11 -23.68 -1.18
C GLY A 66 -12.30 -22.30 -1.81
N PHE A 67 -13.56 -21.95 -2.09
CA PHE A 67 -13.91 -20.70 -2.79
C PHE A 67 -13.47 -19.44 -2.02
N VAL A 68 -13.71 -19.37 -0.71
CA VAL A 68 -13.43 -18.16 0.08
C VAL A 68 -11.93 -17.79 0.06
N PRO A 69 -10.98 -18.69 0.41
CA PRO A 69 -9.55 -18.38 0.30
C PRO A 69 -9.09 -18.06 -1.13
N ALA A 70 -9.63 -18.78 -2.12
CA ALA A 70 -9.29 -18.55 -3.52
C ALA A 70 -9.69 -17.12 -3.96
N THR A 71 -10.94 -16.74 -3.73
CA THR A 71 -11.47 -15.43 -4.08
C THR A 71 -10.74 -14.32 -3.33
N TYR A 72 -10.44 -14.51 -2.04
CA TYR A 72 -9.68 -13.55 -1.26
C TYR A 72 -8.31 -13.24 -1.89
N TRP A 73 -7.50 -14.28 -2.13
CA TRP A 73 -6.14 -14.06 -2.63
C TRP A 73 -6.11 -13.57 -4.08
N LEU A 74 -7.08 -14.00 -4.91
CA LEU A 74 -7.22 -13.48 -6.26
C LEU A 74 -7.56 -11.99 -6.24
N ALA A 75 -8.56 -11.60 -5.45
CA ALA A 75 -8.98 -10.21 -5.33
C ALA A 75 -7.90 -9.32 -4.69
N MET A 76 -7.19 -9.81 -3.66
CA MET A 76 -6.05 -9.11 -3.05
C MET A 76 -4.93 -8.90 -4.08
N GLY A 77 -4.55 -9.95 -4.82
CA GLY A 77 -3.49 -9.86 -5.83
C GLY A 77 -3.84 -8.88 -6.95
N ILE A 78 -5.03 -9.01 -7.54
CA ILE A 78 -5.50 -8.10 -8.59
C ILE A 78 -5.66 -6.67 -8.07
N GLY A 79 -6.26 -6.49 -6.89
CA GLY A 79 -6.48 -5.17 -6.29
C GLY A 79 -5.18 -4.40 -6.06
N LEU A 80 -4.15 -5.06 -5.53
CA LEU A 80 -2.82 -4.44 -5.34
C LEU A 80 -2.13 -4.11 -6.66
N LEU A 81 -2.28 -4.95 -7.69
CA LEU A 81 -1.77 -4.63 -9.03
C LEU A 81 -2.50 -3.45 -9.67
N LEU A 82 -3.82 -3.33 -9.48
CA LEU A 82 -4.59 -2.18 -9.93
C LEU A 82 -4.16 -0.90 -9.20
N LEU A 83 -3.91 -0.97 -7.89
CA LEU A 83 -3.37 0.16 -7.13
C LEU A 83 -1.95 0.53 -7.60
N ALA A 84 -1.10 -0.45 -7.93
CA ALA A 84 0.21 -0.18 -8.49
C ALA A 84 0.13 0.53 -9.85
N LEU A 85 -0.81 0.12 -10.70
CA LEU A 85 -1.07 0.77 -11.99
C LEU A 85 -1.61 2.18 -11.79
N ASP A 86 -2.54 2.37 -10.85
CA ASP A 86 -3.06 3.69 -10.51
C ASP A 86 -1.95 4.62 -10.01
N GLU A 87 -1.10 4.16 -9.10
CA GLU A 87 0.05 4.93 -8.59
C GLU A 87 0.98 5.37 -9.73
N GLN A 88 1.28 4.47 -10.68
CA GLN A 88 2.20 4.77 -11.78
C GLN A 88 1.57 5.63 -12.89
N MET A 89 0.28 5.43 -13.18
CA MET A 89 -0.44 6.08 -14.28
C MET A 89 -1.27 7.29 -13.82
N MET A 90 -1.40 7.49 -12.51
CA MET A 90 -2.14 8.57 -11.86
C MET A 90 -3.62 8.59 -12.32
N ILE A 91 -4.27 7.41 -12.33
CA ILE A 91 -5.62 7.25 -12.87
C ILE A 91 -6.62 8.04 -12.02
N HIS A 92 -6.49 8.00 -10.69
CA HIS A 92 -7.33 8.75 -9.77
C HIS A 92 -7.23 10.26 -10.00
N GLU A 93 -6.05 10.79 -10.35
CA GLU A 93 -5.91 12.21 -10.72
C GLU A 93 -6.62 12.54 -12.03
N TRP A 94 -6.47 11.68 -13.05
CA TRP A 94 -7.14 11.89 -14.33
C TRP A 94 -8.67 11.91 -14.16
N ILE A 95 -9.22 11.01 -13.36
CA ILE A 95 -10.65 10.99 -13.04
C ILE A 95 -11.06 12.28 -12.30
N GLY A 96 -10.25 12.71 -11.31
CA GLY A 96 -10.53 13.95 -10.59
C GLY A 96 -10.52 15.18 -11.49
N LEU A 97 -9.58 15.26 -12.44
CA LEU A 97 -9.55 16.32 -13.46
C LEU A 97 -10.80 16.30 -14.34
N VAL A 98 -11.30 15.13 -14.72
CA VAL A 98 -12.55 15.00 -15.50
C VAL A 98 -13.75 15.54 -14.70
N PHE A 99 -13.86 15.25 -13.41
CA PHE A 99 -14.93 15.81 -12.57
C PHE A 99 -14.82 17.33 -12.42
N ASN A 100 -13.61 17.83 -12.17
CA ASN A 100 -13.35 19.27 -12.09
C ASN A 100 -13.71 19.98 -13.39
N SER A 101 -13.39 19.40 -14.56
CA SER A 101 -13.72 19.99 -15.86
C SER A 101 -15.22 20.07 -16.15
N LYS A 102 -16.04 19.27 -15.45
CA LYS A 102 -17.51 19.31 -15.51
C LYS A 102 -18.12 20.29 -14.52
N GLY A 103 -17.30 21.03 -13.77
CA GLY A 103 -17.76 21.95 -12.72
C GLY A 103 -18.33 21.25 -11.49
N MET A 104 -17.98 19.98 -11.27
CA MET A 104 -18.40 19.25 -10.07
C MET A 104 -17.48 19.63 -8.91
N GLU A 105 -18.02 20.29 -7.90
CA GLU A 105 -17.27 20.61 -6.67
C GLU A 105 -17.05 19.35 -5.85
N ALA A 106 -15.86 19.21 -5.26
CA ALA A 106 -15.57 18.15 -4.32
C ALA A 106 -16.33 18.35 -2.99
N PRO A 107 -16.62 17.29 -2.22
CA PRO A 107 -17.22 17.42 -0.90
C PRO A 107 -16.39 18.31 0.03
N SER A 108 -17.04 19.11 0.89
CA SER A 108 -16.37 20.10 1.76
C SER A 108 -15.35 19.54 2.76
N LEU A 109 -15.35 18.22 2.98
CA LEU A 109 -14.42 17.52 3.88
C LEU A 109 -13.07 17.18 3.24
N VAL A 110 -12.97 17.28 1.91
CA VAL A 110 -11.76 16.95 1.15
C VAL A 110 -11.36 18.12 0.25
N LYS A 111 -10.10 18.15 -0.20
CA LYS A 111 -9.64 19.27 -1.03
C LYS A 111 -10.09 19.15 -2.47
N ASN A 112 -10.15 17.92 -2.98
CA ASN A 112 -10.37 17.67 -4.40
C ASN A 112 -10.96 16.26 -4.62
N TRP A 113 -11.32 15.93 -5.86
CA TRP A 113 -11.85 14.62 -6.23
C TRP A 113 -10.82 13.48 -6.18
N ASN A 114 -9.53 13.77 -6.31
CA ASN A 114 -8.46 12.78 -6.18
C ASN A 114 -8.53 12.16 -4.77
N ASP A 115 -8.64 13.00 -3.74
CA ASP A 115 -8.79 12.58 -2.34
C ASP A 115 -10.02 11.67 -2.15
N VAL A 116 -11.16 12.02 -2.75
CA VAL A 116 -12.39 11.21 -2.68
C VAL A 116 -12.16 9.81 -3.23
N ILE A 117 -11.48 9.71 -4.38
CA ILE A 117 -11.21 8.45 -5.04
C ILE A 117 -10.26 7.60 -4.17
N VAL A 118 -9.18 8.21 -3.68
CA VAL A 118 -8.21 7.52 -2.83
C VAL A 118 -8.89 7.03 -1.55
N ILE A 119 -9.67 7.86 -0.85
CA ILE A 119 -10.48 7.46 0.33
C ILE A 119 -11.42 6.30 -0.02
N GLY A 120 -12.03 6.36 -1.21
CA GLY A 120 -12.89 5.30 -1.74
C GLY A 120 -12.17 3.94 -1.82
N TYR A 121 -10.90 3.91 -2.23
CA TYR A 121 -10.10 2.69 -2.22
C TYR A 121 -9.95 2.10 -0.82
N GLY A 122 -9.76 2.95 0.19
CA GLY A 122 -9.68 2.55 1.60
C GLY A 122 -10.98 1.96 2.12
N VAL A 123 -12.12 2.58 1.78
CA VAL A 123 -13.45 2.07 2.15
C VAL A 123 -13.71 0.70 1.52
N VAL A 124 -13.40 0.54 0.23
CA VAL A 124 -13.52 -0.75 -0.47
C VAL A 124 -12.58 -1.79 0.16
N GLY A 125 -11.33 -1.41 0.47
CA GLY A 125 -10.37 -2.26 1.16
C GLY A 125 -10.83 -2.70 2.56
N LEU A 126 -11.45 -1.81 3.32
CA LEU A 126 -12.01 -2.11 4.64
C LEU A 126 -13.20 -3.07 4.54
N ALA A 127 -14.14 -2.81 3.62
CA ALA A 127 -15.25 -3.72 3.35
C ALA A 127 -14.76 -5.10 2.93
N PHE A 128 -13.73 -5.15 2.07
CA PHE A 128 -13.06 -6.39 1.68
C PHE A 128 -12.48 -7.12 2.90
N CYS A 129 -11.82 -6.41 3.82
CA CYS A 129 -11.31 -7.01 5.05
C CYS A 129 -12.42 -7.58 5.96
N ILE A 130 -13.56 -6.89 6.05
CA ILE A 130 -14.72 -7.36 6.82
C ILE A 130 -15.31 -8.63 6.21
N ILE A 131 -15.46 -8.69 4.89
CA ILE A 131 -16.02 -9.87 4.19
C ILE A 131 -15.12 -11.09 4.37
N PHE A 132 -13.80 -10.91 4.28
CA PHE A 132 -12.81 -11.99 4.32
C PHE A 132 -12.08 -12.12 5.66
N TYR A 133 -12.66 -11.61 6.76
CA TYR A 133 -12.02 -11.54 8.07
C TYR A 133 -11.44 -12.89 8.55
N ARG A 134 -12.13 -14.01 8.27
CA ARG A 134 -11.68 -15.35 8.66
C ARG A 134 -10.34 -15.73 8.04
N GLU A 135 -10.12 -15.36 6.77
CA GLU A 135 -8.86 -15.64 6.07
C GLU A 135 -7.74 -14.72 6.58
N ILE A 136 -8.06 -13.47 6.90
CA ILE A 136 -7.12 -12.50 7.49
C ILE A 136 -6.66 -12.94 8.90
N LEU A 137 -7.58 -13.41 9.72
CA LEU A 137 -7.29 -13.85 11.09
C LEU A 137 -6.51 -15.17 11.16
N ARG A 138 -6.29 -15.85 10.03
CA ARG A 138 -5.60 -17.14 9.99
C ARG A 138 -4.19 -17.08 10.58
N TYR A 139 -3.45 -16.00 10.30
CA TYR A 139 -2.11 -15.79 10.85
C TYR A 139 -2.03 -14.44 11.55
N ARG A 140 -1.73 -14.45 12.86
CA ARG A 140 -1.63 -13.23 13.66
C ARG A 140 -0.63 -12.22 13.08
N ALA A 141 0.50 -12.70 12.56
CA ALA A 141 1.51 -11.83 11.96
C ALA A 141 1.00 -11.11 10.71
N TYR A 142 0.20 -11.78 9.88
CA TYR A 142 -0.46 -11.19 8.72
C TYR A 142 -1.40 -10.05 9.13
N LEU A 143 -2.30 -10.30 10.10
CA LEU A 143 -3.21 -9.30 10.63
C LEU A 143 -2.47 -8.07 11.17
N VAL A 144 -1.43 -8.28 11.99
CA VAL A 144 -0.67 -7.17 12.59
C VAL A 144 -0.05 -6.29 11.50
N LEU A 145 0.58 -6.87 10.48
CA LEU A 145 1.18 -6.12 9.38
C LEU A 145 0.12 -5.40 8.55
N LEU A 146 -1.04 -6.03 8.31
CA LEU A 146 -2.16 -5.41 7.59
C LEU A 146 -2.72 -4.20 8.35
N VAL A 147 -2.88 -4.30 9.68
CA VAL A 147 -3.35 -3.20 10.53
C VAL A 147 -2.35 -2.05 10.54
N ILE A 148 -1.04 -2.33 10.64
CA ILE A 148 0.00 -1.29 10.56
C ILE A 148 -0.06 -0.61 9.19
N GLY A 149 -0.10 -1.39 8.11
CA GLY A 149 -0.23 -0.87 6.75
C GLY A 149 -1.46 0.03 6.58
N PHE A 150 -2.63 -0.44 7.02
CA PHE A 150 -3.86 0.34 6.96
C PHE A 150 -3.81 1.60 7.83
N SER A 151 -3.11 1.58 8.96
CA SER A 151 -2.92 2.77 9.80
C SER A 151 -2.10 3.83 9.06
N PHE A 152 -1.06 3.41 8.34
CA PHE A 152 -0.28 4.32 7.48
C PHE A 152 -1.07 4.78 6.26
N TYR A 153 -1.94 3.93 5.70
CA TYR A 153 -2.89 4.33 4.66
C TYR A 153 -3.76 5.52 5.13
N VAL A 154 -4.43 5.35 6.28
CA VAL A 154 -5.24 6.42 6.88
C VAL A 154 -4.40 7.66 7.15
N LEU A 155 -3.17 7.51 7.64
CA LEU A 155 -2.28 8.62 7.94
C LEU A 155 -1.92 9.44 6.69
N HIS A 156 -1.46 8.80 5.60
CA HIS A 156 -1.07 9.55 4.41
C HIS A 156 -2.28 10.23 3.76
N THR A 157 -3.43 9.53 3.67
CA THR A 157 -4.66 10.12 3.14
C THR A 157 -5.15 11.28 4.01
N ALA A 158 -5.07 11.18 5.33
CA ALA A 158 -5.43 12.28 6.22
C ALA A 158 -4.50 13.49 6.06
N ILE A 159 -3.18 13.28 5.94
CA ILE A 159 -2.23 14.37 5.70
C ILE A 159 -2.56 15.06 4.39
N ASP A 160 -2.79 14.28 3.33
CA ASP A 160 -3.07 14.85 2.01
C ASP A 160 -4.40 15.62 1.98
N SER A 161 -5.48 15.04 2.53
CA SER A 161 -6.80 15.67 2.49
C SER A 161 -6.95 16.84 3.47
N LEU A 162 -6.27 16.83 4.64
CA LEU A 162 -6.54 17.81 5.69
C LEU A 162 -5.49 18.92 5.80
N VAL A 163 -4.24 18.69 5.41
CA VAL A 163 -3.14 19.67 5.61
C VAL A 163 -2.97 20.53 4.38
N VAL A 164 -3.52 21.74 4.38
CA VAL A 164 -3.55 22.65 3.20
C VAL A 164 -2.16 23.09 2.73
N GLU A 165 -1.21 23.24 3.64
CA GLU A 165 0.11 23.79 3.32
C GLU A 165 1.00 22.80 2.55
N ASN A 166 1.54 23.25 1.41
CA ASN A 166 2.51 22.48 0.62
C ASN A 166 3.96 22.75 1.07
N THR A 167 4.25 22.40 2.32
CA THR A 167 5.62 22.44 2.86
C THR A 167 6.40 21.17 2.51
N LEU A 168 7.74 21.25 2.49
CA LEU A 168 8.60 20.07 2.33
C LEU A 168 8.27 18.99 3.37
N GLN A 169 8.01 19.39 4.62
CA GLN A 169 7.68 18.47 5.70
C GLN A 169 6.35 17.74 5.44
N LYS A 170 5.30 18.44 4.97
CA LYS A 170 4.02 17.81 4.60
C LYS A 170 4.25 16.74 3.54
N ILE A 171 4.90 17.11 2.44
CA ILE A 171 5.15 16.23 1.29
C ILE A 171 5.96 14.99 1.70
N VAL A 172 7.06 15.17 2.43
CA VAL A 172 7.91 14.05 2.84
C VAL A 172 7.19 13.13 3.82
N THR A 173 6.39 13.67 4.74
CA THR A 173 5.67 12.88 5.74
C THR A 173 4.54 12.07 5.09
N GLU A 174 3.79 12.68 4.18
CA GLU A 174 2.74 12.04 3.40
C GLU A 174 3.29 10.89 2.54
N GLU A 175 4.26 11.17 1.68
CA GLU A 175 4.87 10.16 0.81
C GLU A 175 5.59 9.09 1.61
N GLY A 176 6.25 9.45 2.71
CA GLY A 176 6.86 8.51 3.63
C GLY A 176 5.83 7.56 4.24
N ALA A 177 4.67 8.08 4.66
CA ALA A 177 3.57 7.26 5.17
C ALA A 177 2.97 6.35 4.08
N LYS A 178 2.81 6.84 2.84
CA LYS A 178 2.35 6.04 1.69
C LYS A 178 3.30 4.88 1.36
N ILE A 179 4.60 5.14 1.24
CA ILE A 179 5.61 4.10 1.01
C ILE A 179 5.62 3.09 2.16
N THR A 180 5.47 3.58 3.40
CA THR A 180 5.41 2.71 4.59
C THR A 180 4.20 1.79 4.54
N CYS A 181 3.02 2.30 4.20
CA CYS A 181 1.82 1.49 3.95
C CYS A 181 2.12 0.34 2.96
N ASN A 182 2.67 0.68 1.80
CA ASN A 182 2.93 -0.28 0.72
C ASN A 182 3.97 -1.33 1.11
N MET A 183 4.99 -0.95 1.88
CA MET A 183 5.95 -1.89 2.46
C MET A 183 5.28 -2.88 3.42
N PHE A 184 4.37 -2.41 4.29
CA PHE A 184 3.66 -3.30 5.21
C PHE A 184 2.67 -4.23 4.48
N LEU A 185 2.03 -3.77 3.41
CA LEU A 185 1.23 -4.63 2.53
C LEU A 185 2.08 -5.73 1.87
N LEU A 186 3.27 -5.38 1.37
CA LEU A 186 4.23 -6.35 0.83
C LEU A 186 4.64 -7.38 1.90
N LEU A 187 5.04 -6.92 3.08
CA LEU A 187 5.46 -7.78 4.17
C LEU A 187 4.33 -8.71 4.64
N ALA A 188 3.10 -8.20 4.73
CA ALA A 188 1.94 -9.01 5.09
C ALA A 188 1.79 -10.18 4.10
N ASN A 189 1.76 -9.89 2.79
CA ASN A 189 1.65 -10.90 1.74
C ASN A 189 2.81 -11.92 1.78
N ALA A 190 4.04 -11.45 1.99
CA ALA A 190 5.22 -12.30 2.09
C ALA A 190 5.22 -13.21 3.33
N VAL A 191 4.82 -12.69 4.49
CA VAL A 191 4.69 -13.48 5.72
C VAL A 191 3.62 -14.55 5.57
N TYR A 192 2.48 -14.21 4.96
CA TYR A 192 1.44 -15.21 4.70
C TYR A 192 1.96 -16.35 3.81
N LEU A 193 2.66 -16.01 2.72
CA LEU A 193 3.28 -16.99 1.83
C LEU A 193 4.29 -17.87 2.58
N HIS A 194 5.12 -17.27 3.41
CA HIS A 194 6.10 -17.99 4.22
C HIS A 194 5.42 -19.01 5.15
N GLU A 195 4.37 -18.61 5.87
CA GLU A 195 3.59 -19.51 6.73
C GLU A 195 2.93 -20.64 5.94
N LEU A 196 2.51 -20.38 4.70
CA LEU A 196 1.90 -21.39 3.83
C LEU A 196 2.90 -22.44 3.34
N VAL A 197 4.15 -22.05 3.09
CA VAL A 197 5.20 -22.93 2.53
C VAL A 197 5.99 -23.67 3.63
N GLN A 198 6.02 -23.14 4.86
CA GLN A 198 6.71 -23.75 6.01
C GLN A 198 6.40 -25.25 6.19
N PRO A 199 5.13 -25.71 6.21
CA PRO A 199 4.81 -27.14 6.37
C PRO A 199 5.34 -28.01 5.24
N LEU A 200 5.31 -27.52 3.99
CA LEU A 200 5.77 -28.25 2.81
C LEU A 200 7.28 -28.52 2.85
N ARG A 201 8.06 -27.62 3.46
CA ARG A 201 9.50 -27.81 3.65
C ARG A 201 9.81 -28.89 4.67
N ARG A 202 9.03 -28.99 5.74
CA ARG A 202 9.23 -30.01 6.79
C ARG A 202 8.98 -31.42 6.28
N LEU A 203 8.03 -31.60 5.35
CA LEU A 203 7.73 -32.90 4.75
C LEU A 203 8.83 -33.41 3.80
N LYS A 204 9.66 -32.53 3.23
CA LYS A 204 10.77 -32.91 2.35
C LYS A 204 12.08 -33.20 3.10
N ALA A 205 12.13 -32.88 4.39
CA ALA A 205 13.32 -33.05 5.23
C ALA A 205 13.31 -34.37 6.03
N VAL A 206 12.28 -35.20 5.82
CA VAL A 206 12.08 -36.54 6.38
C VAL A 206 12.18 -37.54 5.23
#